data_AF-A0A3B8NCU3-F1
#
_entry.id   AF-A0A3B8NCU3-F1
#
_cell.length_a   1.000
_cell.length_b   1.000
_cell.length_c   1.000
_cell.angle_alpha   90.00
_cell.angle_beta   90.00
_cell.angle_gamma   90.00
#
_symmetry.space_group_name_H-M   'P 1'
#
loop_
_entity.id
_entity.type
_entity.pdbx_description
1 polymer ?
#
loop_
_entity_poly.entity_id
_entity_poly.type
_entity_poly.pdbx_seq_one_letter_code
_entity_poly.pdbx_strand_id
1 'polypeptide(L)'
;MRRTIAIFYLLAAAFIYSLNLSSTTEVSWVLLILPVSFFVVYYVILGFPNGEYAKKLQRLLDEPSNLVLFSETVESLTQEESDVSRFETLRKIAAQMEGRIQPVLKMQKRLFMFSAFVAPVFPMAMAFSEFLLGRRPNVVVLLIAYGAALVVAVFTRIGIRNLFNTLNRLNRELVKMYEEMSGKSRDSQNQE
;
A
#
# COMPACT_ATOMS: atom_id res chain seq x y z
N MET A 1 12.37 -0.37 4.06
CA MET A 1 11.67 -0.85 2.83
C MET A 1 11.55 0.21 1.72
N ARG A 2 11.06 1.43 2.00
CA ARG A 2 10.86 2.49 0.99
C ARG A 2 12.12 2.87 0.19
N ARG A 3 13.28 2.91 0.85
CA ARG A 3 14.58 3.17 0.20
C ARG A 3 14.94 2.08 -0.81
N THR A 4 14.72 0.82 -0.47
CA THR A 4 14.98 -0.33 -1.36
C THR A 4 14.14 -0.25 -2.63
N ILE A 5 12.85 0.09 -2.51
CA ILE A 5 11.96 0.28 -3.68
C ILE A 5 12.44 1.47 -4.51
N ALA A 6 12.84 2.58 -3.89
CA ALA A 6 13.36 3.75 -4.61
C ALA A 6 14.64 3.42 -5.39
N ILE A 7 15.59 2.72 -4.78
CA ILE A 7 16.83 2.27 -5.43
C ILE A 7 16.50 1.37 -6.61
N PHE A 8 15.56 0.44 -6.45
CA PHE A 8 15.16 -0.45 -7.55
C PHE A 8 14.53 0.30 -8.72
N TYR A 9 13.68 1.29 -8.46
CA TYR A 9 13.10 2.15 -9.51
C TYR A 9 14.16 3.00 -10.21
N LEU A 10 15.16 3.50 -9.47
CA LEU A 10 16.31 4.20 -10.05
C LEU A 10 17.13 3.29 -10.95
N LEU A 11 17.40 2.06 -10.51
CA LEU A 11 18.12 1.06 -11.32
C LEU A 11 17.32 0.69 -12.58
N ALA A 12 16.01 0.50 -12.47
CA ALA A 12 15.14 0.24 -13.61
C ALA A 12 15.15 1.39 -14.63
N ALA A 13 15.05 2.63 -14.14
CA ALA A 13 15.12 3.82 -14.99
C ALA A 13 16.49 3.94 -15.68
N ALA A 14 17.59 3.74 -14.94
CA ALA A 14 18.95 3.77 -15.48
C ALA A 14 19.19 2.66 -16.51
N PHE A 15 18.65 1.47 -16.27
CA PHE A 15 18.73 0.33 -17.19
C PHE A 15 18.05 0.65 -18.53
N ILE A 16 16.80 1.11 -18.50
CA ILE A 16 16.08 1.48 -19.73
C ILE A 16 16.75 2.66 -20.44
N TYR A 17 17.21 3.65 -19.69
CA TYR A 17 17.95 4.77 -20.25
C TYR A 17 19.20 4.30 -21.01
N SER A 18 19.95 3.36 -20.43
CA SER A 18 21.15 2.78 -21.05
C SER A 18 20.81 1.99 -22.31
N LEU A 19 19.73 1.19 -22.29
CA LEU A 19 19.26 0.45 -23.46
C LEU A 19 18.85 1.40 -24.60
N ASN A 20 18.09 2.45 -24.28
CA ASN A 20 17.63 3.43 -25.27
C ASN A 20 18.80 4.19 -25.94
N LEU A 21 19.84 4.54 -25.17
CA LEU A 21 21.06 5.14 -25.70
C LEU A 21 21.86 4.18 -26.58
N SER A 22 21.98 2.92 -26.18
CA SER A 22 22.74 1.91 -26.94
C SER A 22 22.11 1.53 -28.28
N SER A 23 20.79 1.75 -28.40
CA SER A 23 19.97 1.28 -29.51
C SER A 23 19.89 2.26 -30.71
N THR A 24 20.42 3.48 -30.62
CA THR A 24 20.10 4.54 -31.61
C THR A 24 21.29 5.35 -32.13
N THR A 25 21.33 5.54 -33.46
CA THR A 25 22.10 6.59 -34.16
C THR A 25 21.38 7.95 -34.16
N GLU A 26 20.06 7.96 -33.89
CA GLU A 26 19.22 9.15 -33.71
C GLU A 26 18.37 8.99 -32.44
N VAL A 27 18.65 9.81 -31.42
CA VAL A 27 17.98 9.73 -30.12
C VAL A 27 16.61 10.39 -30.17
N SER A 28 15.53 9.61 -30.08
CA SER A 28 14.18 10.14 -29.93
C SER A 28 13.98 10.71 -28.51
N TRP A 29 13.57 11.98 -28.41
CA TRP A 29 13.29 12.66 -27.14
C TRP A 29 12.31 11.90 -26.23
N VAL A 30 11.37 11.16 -26.82
CA VAL A 30 10.39 10.36 -26.07
C VAL A 30 11.08 9.25 -25.27
N LEU A 31 12.10 8.59 -25.86
CA LEU A 31 12.85 7.51 -25.21
C LEU A 31 13.78 8.01 -24.10
N LEU A 32 14.23 9.27 -24.18
CA LEU A 32 15.01 9.91 -23.11
C LEU A 32 14.15 10.24 -21.88
N ILE A 33 12.90 10.65 -22.09
CA ILE A 33 12.00 11.09 -21.02
C ILE A 33 11.23 9.92 -20.40
N LEU A 34 10.99 8.83 -21.14
CA LEU A 34 10.26 7.64 -20.68
C LEU A 34 10.75 7.09 -19.32
N PRO A 35 12.07 6.98 -19.04
CA PRO A 35 12.57 6.57 -17.73
C PRO A 35 12.11 7.45 -16.56
N VAL A 36 11.77 8.73 -16.80
CA VAL A 36 11.24 9.62 -15.75
C VAL A 36 9.85 9.17 -15.29
N SER A 37 9.08 8.50 -16.15
CA SER A 37 7.75 8.00 -15.78
C SER A 37 7.79 6.92 -14.69
N PHE A 38 8.93 6.26 -14.45
CA PHE A 38 9.10 5.38 -13.28
C PHE A 38 8.89 6.14 -11.97
N PHE A 39 9.27 7.41 -11.89
CA PHE A 39 8.99 8.22 -10.69
C PHE A 39 7.49 8.44 -10.49
N VAL A 40 6.73 8.60 -11.58
CA VAL A 40 5.26 8.70 -11.50
C VAL A 40 4.69 7.40 -10.94
N VAL A 41 5.08 6.25 -11.48
CA VAL A 41 4.66 4.93 -10.99
C VAL A 41 5.06 4.75 -9.51
N TYR A 42 6.28 5.12 -9.13
CA TYR A 42 6.78 5.08 -7.76
C TYR A 42 5.87 5.88 -6.80
N TYR A 43 5.55 7.12 -7.14
CA TYR A 43 4.71 7.99 -6.31
C TYR A 43 3.23 7.57 -6.31
N VAL A 44 2.75 6.92 -7.36
CA VAL A 44 1.42 6.30 -7.36
C VAL A 44 1.37 5.18 -6.31
N ILE A 45 2.37 4.29 -6.28
CA ILE A 45 2.41 3.15 -5.35
C ILE A 45 2.66 3.60 -3.91
N LEU A 46 3.69 4.41 -3.67
CA LEU A 46 4.16 4.72 -2.31
C LEU A 46 3.53 6.00 -1.74
N GLY A 47 2.90 6.81 -2.58
CA GLY A 47 2.43 8.15 -2.21
C GLY A 47 3.57 9.16 -2.06
N PHE A 48 3.19 10.45 -2.02
CA PHE A 48 4.14 11.52 -1.77
C PHE A 48 4.78 11.41 -0.38
N PRO A 49 6.06 11.78 -0.22
CA PRO A 49 6.66 11.91 1.10
C PRO A 49 5.82 12.86 1.96
N ASN A 50 5.65 12.52 3.23
CA ASN A 50 4.79 13.19 4.21
C ASN A 50 3.26 13.06 4.03
N GLY A 51 2.77 12.44 2.96
CA GLY A 51 1.35 12.15 2.81
C GLY A 51 0.83 11.17 3.87
N GLU A 52 -0.43 11.34 4.31
CA GLU A 52 -1.06 10.47 5.30
C GLU A 52 -1.08 9.00 4.86
N TYR A 53 -1.34 8.76 3.57
CA TYR A 53 -1.25 7.44 2.95
C TYR A 53 0.15 6.83 3.09
N ALA A 54 1.20 7.62 2.78
CA ALA A 54 2.58 7.14 2.86
C ALA A 54 2.97 6.80 4.31
N LYS A 55 2.49 7.56 5.29
CA LYS A 55 2.68 7.26 6.73
C LYS A 55 1.99 5.96 7.14
N LYS A 56 0.72 5.77 6.76
CA LYS A 56 -0.05 4.54 7.03
C LYS A 56 0.59 3.32 6.35
N LEU A 57 1.01 3.48 5.09
CA LEU A 57 1.72 2.46 4.33
C LEU A 57 3.05 2.10 4.99
N GLN A 58 3.81 3.09 5.46
CA GLN A 58 5.07 2.84 6.15
C GLN A 58 4.85 2.01 7.42
N ARG A 59 3.80 2.31 8.22
CA ARG A 59 3.43 1.48 9.37
C ARG A 59 3.11 0.03 8.98
N LEU A 60 2.38 -0.18 7.87
CA LEU A 60 2.11 -1.52 7.32
C LEU A 60 3.38 -2.27 6.94
N LEU A 61 4.35 -1.55 6.37
CA LEU A 61 5.59 -2.15 5.87
C LEU A 61 6.59 -2.45 6.98
N ASP A 62 6.68 -1.59 7.99
CA ASP A 62 7.63 -1.77 9.09
C ASP A 62 7.11 -2.86 10.04
N GLU A 63 5.87 -2.71 10.56
CA GLU A 63 5.33 -3.63 11.56
C GLU A 63 3.80 -3.79 11.44
N PRO A 64 3.31 -4.85 10.76
CA PRO A 64 1.89 -5.04 10.48
C PRO A 64 1.04 -5.21 11.75
N SER A 65 1.62 -5.71 12.84
CA SER A 65 0.95 -5.89 14.14
C SER A 65 0.51 -4.55 14.74
N ASN A 66 1.28 -3.48 14.55
CA ASN A 66 0.98 -2.15 15.11
C ASN A 66 -0.23 -1.46 14.44
N LEU A 67 -0.80 -2.06 13.38
CA LEU A 67 -2.01 -1.56 12.74
C LEU A 67 -3.30 -2.12 13.34
N VAL A 68 -3.21 -3.14 14.18
CA VAL A 68 -4.36 -3.88 14.70
C VAL A 68 -4.20 -4.05 16.20
N LEU A 69 -4.33 -2.94 16.91
CA LEU A 69 -4.27 -2.90 18.38
C LEU A 69 -5.69 -2.91 18.95
N PHE A 70 -6.56 -3.77 18.42
CA PHE A 70 -7.98 -3.81 18.83
C PHE A 70 -8.14 -4.28 20.26
N SER A 71 -7.37 -5.29 20.66
CA SER A 71 -7.32 -5.80 22.03
C SER A 71 -6.86 -4.72 23.01
N GLU A 72 -5.74 -4.05 22.71
CA GLU A 72 -5.18 -2.96 23.51
C GLU A 72 -6.12 -1.73 23.57
N THR A 73 -6.80 -1.41 22.46
CA THR A 73 -7.82 -0.35 22.42
C THR A 73 -8.96 -0.68 23.38
N VAL A 74 -9.49 -1.90 23.33
CA VAL A 74 -10.56 -2.34 24.25
C VAL A 74 -10.06 -2.41 25.69
N GLU A 75 -8.83 -2.84 25.93
CA GLU A 75 -8.22 -2.91 27.26
C GLU A 75 -8.06 -1.52 27.89
N SER A 76 -7.57 -0.55 27.11
CA SER A 76 -7.47 0.86 27.55
C SER A 76 -8.82 1.49 27.87
N LEU A 77 -9.86 1.18 27.07
CA LEU A 77 -11.22 1.66 27.30
C LEU A 77 -11.89 1.02 28.52
N THR A 78 -11.50 -0.21 28.87
CA THR A 78 -12.14 -0.98 29.97
C THR A 78 -11.38 -0.89 31.29
N GLN A 79 -10.19 -0.29 31.31
CA GLN A 79 -9.38 -0.12 32.53
C GLN A 79 -10.03 0.80 33.58
N GLU A 80 -10.89 1.73 33.16
CA GLU A 80 -11.60 2.65 34.05
C GLU A 80 -12.93 2.08 34.59
N GLU A 81 -13.38 0.91 34.11
CA GLU A 81 -14.68 0.36 34.50
C GLU A 81 -14.58 -0.72 35.58
N SER A 82 -15.44 -0.58 36.60
CA SER A 82 -15.49 -1.47 37.77
C SER A 82 -16.03 -2.87 37.47
N ASP A 83 -16.70 -3.07 36.34
CA ASP A 83 -17.30 -4.35 35.95
C ASP A 83 -16.59 -4.96 34.72
N VAL A 84 -15.33 -5.32 34.92
CA VAL A 84 -14.45 -5.95 33.92
C VAL A 84 -15.11 -7.19 33.28
N SER A 85 -15.99 -7.86 34.02
CA SER A 85 -16.71 -9.07 33.58
C SER A 85 -17.66 -8.81 32.40
N ARG A 86 -18.26 -7.61 32.31
CA ARG A 86 -19.17 -7.23 31.21
C ARG A 86 -18.46 -7.12 29.86
N PHE A 87 -17.18 -6.75 29.85
CA PHE A 87 -16.43 -6.52 28.61
C PHE A 87 -15.55 -7.69 28.19
N GLU A 88 -15.58 -8.81 28.92
CA GLU A 88 -14.87 -10.04 28.59
C GLU A 88 -15.22 -10.52 27.16
N THR A 89 -16.50 -10.41 26.79
CA THR A 89 -16.99 -10.75 25.44
C THR A 89 -16.39 -9.83 24.37
N LEU A 90 -16.31 -8.52 24.63
CA LEU A 90 -15.71 -7.55 23.71
C LEU A 90 -14.20 -7.79 23.54
N ARG A 91 -13.49 -8.10 24.63
CA ARG A 91 -12.07 -8.48 24.59
C ARG A 91 -11.85 -9.74 23.74
N LYS A 92 -12.69 -10.77 23.91
CA LYS A 92 -12.64 -11.99 23.10
C LYS A 92 -12.90 -11.71 21.62
N ILE A 93 -13.87 -10.87 21.31
CA ILE A 93 -14.18 -10.46 19.92
C ILE A 93 -13.00 -9.70 19.31
N ALA A 94 -12.45 -8.72 20.03
CA ALA A 94 -11.29 -7.94 19.59
C ALA A 94 -10.06 -8.82 19.32
N ALA A 95 -9.74 -9.75 20.22
CA ALA A 95 -8.65 -10.71 20.06
C ALA A 95 -8.88 -11.66 18.87
N GLN A 96 -10.11 -12.12 18.65
CA GLN A 96 -10.45 -12.95 17.48
C GLN A 96 -10.33 -12.17 16.16
N MET A 97 -10.78 -10.91 16.13
CA MET A 97 -10.62 -10.04 14.96
C MET A 97 -9.15 -9.81 14.66
N GLU A 98 -8.35 -9.49 15.67
CA GLU A 98 -6.92 -9.28 15.52
C GLU A 98 -6.20 -10.53 14.97
N GLY A 99 -6.50 -11.70 15.54
CA GLY A 99 -5.96 -12.98 15.08
C GLY A 99 -6.32 -13.32 13.63
N ARG A 100 -7.51 -12.93 13.16
CA ARG A 100 -7.93 -13.12 11.76
C ARG A 100 -7.32 -12.11 10.80
N ILE A 101 -7.06 -10.88 11.25
CA ILE A 101 -6.61 -9.78 10.40
C ILE A 101 -5.09 -9.78 10.24
N GLN A 102 -4.32 -10.17 11.26
CA GLN A 102 -2.87 -10.31 11.16
C GLN A 102 -2.37 -11.10 9.93
N PRO A 103 -2.87 -12.31 9.63
CA PRO A 103 -2.42 -13.06 8.45
C PRO A 103 -2.78 -12.34 7.15
N VAL A 104 -3.95 -11.68 7.10
CA VAL A 104 -4.38 -10.87 5.95
C VAL A 104 -3.42 -9.70 5.74
N LEU A 105 -3.00 -9.01 6.80
CA LEU A 105 -2.03 -7.91 6.70
C LEU A 105 -0.66 -8.38 6.23
N LYS A 106 -0.17 -9.51 6.74
CA LYS A 106 1.09 -10.12 6.27
C LYS A 106 1.00 -10.48 4.79
N MET A 107 -0.13 -11.03 4.34
CA MET A 107 -0.38 -11.35 2.94
C MET A 107 -0.44 -10.08 2.07
N GLN A 108 -1.15 -9.04 2.51
CA GLN A 108 -1.23 -7.75 1.82
C GLN A 108 0.12 -7.04 1.72
N LYS A 109 0.96 -7.10 2.77
CA LYS A 109 2.35 -6.61 2.72
C LYS A 109 3.16 -7.34 1.65
N ARG A 110 3.05 -8.67 1.57
CA ARG A 110 3.75 -9.48 0.53
C ARG A 110 3.26 -9.13 -0.87
N LEU A 111 1.94 -9.05 -1.07
CA LEU A 111 1.32 -8.65 -2.34
C LEU A 111 1.76 -7.25 -2.76
N PHE A 112 1.77 -6.30 -1.84
CA PHE A 112 2.26 -4.95 -2.09
C PHE A 112 3.70 -4.94 -2.56
N MET A 113 4.58 -5.64 -1.83
CA MET A 113 5.99 -5.73 -2.19
C MET A 113 6.13 -6.34 -3.59
N PHE A 114 5.45 -7.46 -3.85
CA PHE A 114 5.44 -8.10 -5.16
C PHE A 114 5.02 -7.12 -6.26
N SER A 115 3.88 -6.45 -6.10
CA SER A 115 3.40 -5.47 -7.10
C SER A 115 4.36 -4.29 -7.30
N ALA A 116 4.96 -3.78 -6.22
CA ALA A 116 5.93 -2.69 -6.29
C ALA A 116 7.18 -3.08 -7.09
N PHE A 117 7.65 -4.33 -6.97
CA PHE A 117 8.80 -4.81 -7.74
C PHE A 117 8.42 -5.26 -9.17
N VAL A 118 7.21 -5.75 -9.37
CA VAL A 118 6.76 -6.25 -10.69
C VAL A 118 6.37 -5.11 -11.64
N ALA A 119 5.79 -4.02 -11.14
CA ALA A 119 5.38 -2.89 -11.98
C ALA A 119 6.50 -2.41 -12.93
N PRO A 120 7.73 -2.15 -12.47
CA PRO A 120 8.80 -1.71 -13.38
C PRO A 120 9.38 -2.82 -14.27
N VAL A 121 9.10 -4.09 -14.00
CA VAL A 121 9.58 -5.22 -14.82
C VAL A 121 8.94 -5.22 -16.20
N PHE A 122 7.68 -4.79 -16.33
CA PHE A 122 6.98 -4.72 -17.63
C PHE A 122 7.74 -3.88 -18.67
N PRO A 123 8.00 -2.57 -18.43
CA PRO A 123 8.75 -1.76 -19.38
C PRO A 123 10.19 -2.24 -19.56
N MET A 124 10.84 -2.78 -18.51
CA MET A 124 12.21 -3.32 -18.64
C MET A 124 12.27 -4.54 -19.56
N ALA A 125 11.33 -5.47 -19.40
CA ALA A 125 11.27 -6.69 -20.20
C ALA A 125 10.99 -6.37 -21.68
N MET A 126 10.11 -5.40 -21.95
CA MET A 126 9.84 -4.95 -23.32
C MET A 126 11.06 -4.28 -23.95
N ALA A 127 11.69 -3.34 -23.25
CA ALA A 127 12.89 -2.67 -23.76
C ALA A 127 14.05 -3.66 -24.00
N PHE A 128 14.23 -4.63 -23.10
CA PHE A 128 15.25 -5.66 -23.25
C PHE A 128 14.95 -6.62 -24.40
N SER A 129 13.68 -7.01 -24.58
CA SER A 129 13.24 -7.84 -25.72
C SER A 129 13.51 -7.16 -27.07
N GLU A 130 13.19 -5.87 -27.18
CA GLU A 130 13.46 -5.10 -28.40
C GLU A 130 14.97 -4.97 -28.69
N PHE A 131 15.77 -4.73 -27.65
CA PHE A 131 17.23 -4.69 -27.74
C PHE A 131 17.81 -6.02 -28.25
N LEU A 132 17.39 -7.16 -27.68
CA LEU A 132 17.86 -8.49 -28.09
C LEU A 132 17.49 -8.85 -29.52
N LEU A 133 16.32 -8.40 -29.99
CA LEU A 133 15.86 -8.65 -31.36
C LEU A 133 16.50 -7.71 -32.40
N GLY A 134 17.36 -6.77 -31.97
CA GLY A 134 17.98 -5.77 -32.84
C GLY A 134 16.96 -4.86 -33.52
N ARG A 135 15.75 -4.76 -32.97
CA ARG A 135 14.66 -3.95 -33.55
C ARG A 135 14.77 -2.53 -33.03
N ARG A 136 14.38 -1.57 -33.87
CA ARG A 136 14.18 -0.20 -33.38
C ARG A 136 13.10 -0.21 -32.31
N PRO A 137 13.31 0.48 -31.17
CA PRO A 137 12.37 0.48 -30.07
C PRO A 137 11.02 1.01 -30.53
N ASN A 138 9.96 0.22 -30.35
CA ASN A 138 8.62 0.59 -30.76
C ASN A 138 7.96 1.37 -29.62
N VAL A 139 7.92 2.69 -29.78
CA VAL A 139 7.35 3.62 -28.79
C VAL A 139 5.94 3.20 -28.36
N VAL A 140 5.11 2.65 -29.25
CA VAL A 140 3.76 2.20 -28.91
C VAL A 140 3.79 1.01 -27.96
N VAL A 141 4.66 0.04 -28.20
CA VAL A 141 4.82 -1.15 -27.34
C VAL A 141 5.36 -0.77 -25.96
N LEU A 142 6.36 0.12 -25.92
CA LEU A 142 6.86 0.70 -24.67
C LEU A 142 5.73 1.41 -23.92
N LEU A 143 4.95 2.27 -24.57
CA LEU A 143 3.84 2.98 -23.92
C LEU A 143 2.82 2.01 -23.30
N ILE A 144 2.49 0.91 -23.98
CA ILE A 144 1.61 -0.13 -23.44
C ILE A 144 2.24 -0.77 -22.19
N ALA A 145 3.55 -1.04 -22.20
CA ALA A 145 4.26 -1.62 -21.06
C ALA A 145 4.27 -0.70 -19.84
N TYR A 146 4.50 0.61 -20.04
CA TYR A 146 4.39 1.61 -18.99
C TYR A 146 2.94 1.80 -18.52
N GLY A 147 1.97 1.69 -19.41
CA GLY A 147 0.54 1.66 -19.07
C GLY A 147 0.21 0.49 -18.15
N ALA A 148 0.70 -0.71 -18.45
CA ALA A 148 0.54 -1.88 -17.59
C ALA A 148 1.17 -1.67 -16.21
N ALA A 149 2.38 -1.11 -16.15
CA ALA A 149 3.03 -0.75 -14.89
C ALA A 149 2.18 0.23 -14.05
N LEU A 150 1.58 1.23 -14.69
CA LEU A 150 0.69 2.19 -14.04
C LEU A 150 -0.59 1.53 -13.53
N VAL A 151 -1.20 0.64 -14.31
CA VAL A 151 -2.39 -0.11 -13.91
C VAL A 151 -2.10 -0.93 -12.65
N VAL A 152 -1.01 -1.69 -12.64
CA VAL A 152 -0.58 -2.44 -11.44
C VAL A 152 -0.42 -1.49 -10.26
N ALA A 153 0.28 -0.37 -10.44
CA ALA A 153 0.48 0.61 -9.38
C ALA A 153 -0.83 1.16 -8.79
N VAL A 154 -1.79 1.50 -9.65
CA VAL A 154 -3.10 2.03 -9.24
C VAL A 154 -3.90 0.97 -8.48
N PHE A 155 -3.98 -0.26 -9.00
CA PHE A 155 -4.70 -1.34 -8.32
C PHE A 155 -4.09 -1.68 -6.96
N THR A 156 -2.75 -1.71 -6.86
CA THR A 156 -2.06 -1.89 -5.57
C THR A 156 -2.42 -0.78 -4.59
N ARG A 157 -2.43 0.48 -5.04
CA ARG A 157 -2.80 1.62 -4.19
C ARG A 157 -4.25 1.51 -3.70
N ILE A 158 -5.18 1.15 -4.59
CA ILE A 158 -6.60 0.96 -4.26
C ILE A 158 -6.77 -0.17 -3.25
N GLY A 159 -6.10 -1.32 -3.46
CA GLY A 159 -6.16 -2.46 -2.55
C GLY A 159 -5.74 -2.10 -1.13
N ILE A 160 -4.61 -1.40 -0.98
CA ILE A 160 -4.15 -0.93 0.34
C ILE A 160 -5.07 0.13 0.93
N ARG A 161 -5.58 1.06 0.12
CA ARG A 161 -6.51 2.08 0.62
C ARG A 161 -7.78 1.42 1.17
N ASN A 162 -8.31 0.42 0.47
CA ASN A 162 -9.46 -0.35 0.93
C ASN A 162 -9.16 -1.11 2.22
N LEU A 163 -7.98 -1.71 2.34
CA LEU A 163 -7.52 -2.33 3.59
C LEU A 163 -7.55 -1.35 4.76
N PHE A 164 -6.98 -0.15 4.61
CA PHE A 164 -7.01 0.87 5.66
C PHE A 164 -8.43 1.34 5.99
N ASN A 165 -9.29 1.48 4.99
CA ASN A 165 -10.69 1.83 5.20
C ASN A 165 -11.42 0.75 6.02
N THR A 166 -11.17 -0.52 5.71
CA THR A 166 -11.73 -1.66 6.45
C THR A 166 -11.24 -1.69 7.89
N LEU A 167 -9.94 -1.51 8.13
CA LEU A 167 -9.40 -1.44 9.50
C LEU A 167 -10.03 -0.29 10.31
N ASN A 168 -10.12 0.90 9.72
CA ASN A 168 -10.74 2.05 10.38
C ASN A 168 -12.24 1.85 10.64
N ARG A 169 -12.93 1.10 9.78
CA ARG A 169 -14.33 0.75 9.98
C ARG A 169 -14.48 -0.22 11.15
N LEU A 170 -13.67 -1.27 11.19
CA LEU A 170 -13.68 -2.25 12.27
C LEU A 170 -13.34 -1.60 13.62
N ASN A 171 -12.35 -0.71 13.65
CA ASN A 171 -12.03 0.03 14.87
C ASN A 171 -13.22 0.87 15.38
N ARG A 172 -13.91 1.56 14.47
CA ARG A 172 -15.10 2.36 14.83
C ARG A 172 -16.25 1.48 15.30
N GLU A 173 -16.46 0.32 14.69
CA GLU A 173 -17.49 -0.63 15.13
C GLU A 173 -17.17 -1.17 16.54
N LEU A 174 -15.90 -1.47 16.86
CA LEU A 174 -15.48 -1.86 18.21
C LEU A 174 -15.70 -0.76 19.25
N VAL A 175 -15.34 0.49 18.94
CA VAL A 175 -15.55 1.64 19.84
C VAL A 175 -17.04 1.85 20.09
N LYS A 176 -17.88 1.76 19.06
CA LYS A 176 -19.35 1.86 19.22
C LYS A 176 -19.91 0.77 20.11
N MET A 177 -19.48 -0.48 19.94
CA MET A 177 -19.89 -1.58 20.81
C MET A 177 -19.50 -1.32 22.27
N TYR A 178 -18.33 -0.73 22.51
CA TYR A 178 -17.91 -0.30 23.85
C TYR A 178 -18.83 0.82 24.41
N GLU A 179 -19.12 1.86 23.62
CA GLU A 179 -20.01 2.98 24.03
C GLU A 179 -21.44 2.52 24.35
N GLU A 180 -21.96 1.55 23.59
CA GLU A 180 -23.27 0.93 23.84
C GLU A 180 -23.29 0.12 25.14
N MET A 181 -22.23 -0.66 25.41
CA MET A 181 -22.13 -1.49 26.62
C MET A 181 -21.84 -0.69 27.90
N SER A 182 -21.06 0.40 27.79
CA SER A 182 -20.75 1.31 28.90
C SER A 182 -21.89 2.25 29.27
N GLY A 183 -22.99 2.27 28.49
CA GLY A 183 -24.16 3.13 28.74
C GLY A 183 -23.95 4.60 28.38
N LYS A 184 -22.74 5.02 27.98
CA LYS A 184 -22.41 6.41 27.59
C LYS A 184 -23.22 6.91 26.39
N SER A 185 -23.79 6.00 25.58
CA SER A 185 -24.67 6.39 24.46
C SER A 185 -26.04 6.94 24.89
N ARG A 186 -26.48 6.78 26.14
CA ARG A 186 -27.79 7.26 26.63
C ARG A 186 -27.75 8.62 27.33
N ASP A 187 -26.61 9.01 27.90
CA ASP A 187 -26.52 10.27 28.65
C ASP A 187 -26.50 11.51 27.75
N SER A 188 -26.23 11.35 26.45
CA SER A 188 -26.24 12.46 25.47
C SER A 188 -27.63 12.76 24.89
N GLN A 189 -28.65 11.94 25.17
CA GLN A 189 -30.03 12.15 24.66
C GLN A 189 -31.02 12.66 25.73
N ASN A 190 -30.62 12.68 27.00
CA ASN A 190 -31.46 13.17 28.11
C ASN A 190 -31.02 14.54 28.65
N GLN A 191 -30.19 15.29 27.90
CA GLN A 191 -29.77 16.66 28.25
C GLN A 191 -30.32 17.73 27.28
N GLU A 192 -31.33 17.42 26.48
CA GLU A 192 -32.19 18.43 25.82
C GLU A 192 -33.50 18.65 26.60
#